data_AF-A0AA88DFT8-F1
#
_entry.id   AF-A0AA88DFT8-F1
#
_cell.length_a   1.000
_cell.length_b   1.000
_cell.length_c   1.000
_cell.angle_alpha   90.00
_cell.angle_beta   90.00
_cell.angle_gamma   90.00
#
_symmetry.space_group_name_H-M   'P 1'
#
loop_
_entity.id
_entity.type
_entity.pdbx_description
1 polymer ?
#
loop_
_entity_poly.entity_id
_entity_poly.type
_entity_poly.pdbx_seq_one_letter_code
_entity_poly.pdbx_strand_id
1 'polypeptide(L)'
;MNNPISVRQDIRLFKLWPGERVKLEAYAVKGFGKRNVKWSPVATAYYKPAKKVKIRGIIPEPYATKFKTECPTNVFDIEDIEGIRQLTVARSAKCINCGRCCSVDFVTVAHTFYCSYYSVDGKFFSDGDIQGRRESLE
;
A
#
# COMPACT_ATOMS: atom_id res chain seq x y z
N MET A 1 10.81 9.26 -31.94
CA MET A 1 11.41 8.18 -32.75
C MET A 1 11.92 7.11 -31.79
N ASN A 2 11.03 6.34 -31.19
CA ASN A 2 10.49 5.05 -31.67
C ASN A 2 11.56 3.96 -31.79
N ASN A 3 12.20 3.66 -30.65
CA ASN A 3 12.92 2.41 -30.51
C ASN A 3 11.99 1.43 -29.76
N PRO A 4 11.60 0.27 -30.35
CA PRO A 4 10.68 -0.69 -29.75
C PRO A 4 11.32 -1.50 -28.59
N ILE A 5 12.18 -0.85 -27.80
CA ILE A 5 12.97 -1.48 -26.75
C ILE A 5 12.02 -2.04 -25.68
N SER A 6 12.18 -3.33 -25.43
CA SER A 6 11.65 -4.01 -24.25
C SER A 6 11.98 -3.19 -23.00
N VAL A 7 10.96 -2.84 -22.20
CA VAL A 7 11.10 -2.02 -20.98
C VAL A 7 12.13 -2.62 -20.00
N ARG A 8 12.36 -3.93 -20.05
CA ARG A 8 13.40 -4.64 -19.30
C ARG A 8 14.24 -5.54 -20.22
N GLN A 9 15.55 -5.46 -20.10
CA GLN A 9 16.51 -6.20 -20.94
C GLN A 9 16.99 -7.53 -20.32
N ASP A 10 16.68 -7.76 -19.04
CA ASP A 10 17.18 -8.87 -18.22
C ASP A 10 16.19 -10.05 -18.07
N ILE A 11 15.12 -10.07 -18.87
CA ILE A 11 14.13 -11.15 -18.84
C ILE A 11 14.70 -12.38 -19.55
N ARG A 12 14.96 -13.46 -18.81
CA ARG A 12 15.33 -14.75 -19.37
C ARG A 12 14.11 -15.40 -20.03
N LEU A 13 14.17 -15.58 -21.35
CA LEU A 13 13.11 -16.25 -22.13
C LEU A 13 13.34 -17.76 -22.23
N PHE A 14 14.58 -18.18 -22.49
CA PHE A 14 14.94 -19.59 -22.69
C PHE A 14 16.24 -19.92 -21.96
N LYS A 15 16.38 -21.18 -21.53
CA LYS A 15 17.64 -21.79 -21.10
C LYS A 15 17.94 -22.92 -22.07
N LEU A 16 19.04 -22.81 -22.82
CA LEU A 16 19.40 -23.75 -23.88
C LEU A 16 20.53 -24.69 -23.44
N TRP A 17 20.50 -25.91 -23.96
CA TRP A 17 21.62 -26.85 -23.89
C TRP A 17 22.56 -26.72 -25.09
N PRO A 18 23.80 -27.22 -25.02
CA PRO A 18 24.73 -27.20 -26.14
C PRO A 18 24.11 -27.89 -27.37
N GLY A 19 24.03 -27.17 -28.48
CA GLY A 19 23.44 -27.66 -29.74
C GLY A 19 22.02 -27.17 -30.03
N GLU A 20 21.30 -26.63 -29.05
CA GLU A 20 19.95 -26.11 -29.25
C GLU A 20 19.97 -24.69 -29.87
N ARG A 21 18.99 -24.41 -30.74
CA ARG A 21 18.81 -23.11 -31.40
C ARG A 21 17.33 -22.74 -31.45
N VAL A 22 17.03 -21.47 -31.20
CA VAL A 22 15.66 -20.92 -31.28
C VAL A 22 15.64 -19.80 -32.31
N LYS A 23 14.69 -19.86 -33.24
CA LYS A 23 14.39 -18.79 -34.21
C LYS A 23 12.90 -18.46 -34.09
N LEU A 24 12.58 -17.19 -33.81
CA LEU A 24 11.20 -16.73 -33.63
C LEU A 24 11.03 -15.33 -34.21
N GLU A 25 9.81 -15.06 -34.70
CA GLU A 25 9.36 -13.75 -35.14
C GLU A 25 8.02 -13.45 -34.44
N ALA A 26 7.84 -12.24 -33.94
CA ALA A 26 6.66 -11.85 -33.17
C ALA A 26 6.16 -10.46 -33.58
N TYR A 27 4.83 -10.32 -33.59
CA TYR A 27 4.16 -9.06 -33.94
C TYR A 27 3.48 -8.47 -32.70
N ALA A 28 3.84 -7.24 -32.35
CA ALA A 28 3.20 -6.50 -31.27
C ALA A 28 1.91 -5.84 -31.77
N VAL A 29 0.79 -6.15 -31.12
CA VAL A 29 -0.53 -5.55 -31.41
C VAL A 29 -1.09 -4.83 -30.19
N LYS A 30 -1.77 -3.71 -30.44
CA LYS A 30 -2.48 -2.97 -29.39
C LYS A 30 -3.68 -3.79 -28.91
N GLY A 31 -3.84 -3.92 -27.61
CA GLY A 31 -4.99 -4.57 -27.00
C GLY A 31 -5.33 -3.97 -25.63
N PHE A 32 -6.32 -4.57 -24.96
CA PHE A 32 -6.82 -4.10 -23.68
C PHE A 32 -6.60 -5.17 -22.61
N GLY A 33 -6.22 -4.77 -21.39
CA GLY A 33 -6.03 -5.67 -20.25
C GLY A 33 -7.25 -6.55 -19.95
N LYS A 34 -8.47 -6.05 -20.22
CA LYS A 34 -9.71 -6.82 -20.10
C LYS A 34 -9.72 -8.10 -20.96
N ARG A 35 -9.03 -8.10 -22.10
CA ARG A 35 -8.94 -9.27 -22.99
C ARG A 35 -7.83 -10.23 -22.55
N ASN A 36 -6.68 -9.70 -22.13
CA ASN A 36 -5.57 -10.51 -21.65
C ASN A 36 -4.63 -9.70 -20.74
N VAL A 37 -4.09 -10.37 -19.72
CA VAL A 37 -3.20 -9.79 -18.71
C VAL A 37 -1.91 -9.20 -19.30
N LYS A 38 -1.41 -9.69 -20.44
CA LYS A 38 -0.22 -9.12 -21.11
C LYS A 38 -0.38 -7.67 -21.57
N TRP A 39 -1.62 -7.20 -21.71
CA TRP A 39 -1.96 -5.81 -22.04
C TRP A 39 -2.32 -5.00 -20.80
N SER A 40 -2.15 -5.54 -19.58
CA SER A 40 -2.22 -4.72 -18.37
C SER A 40 -1.05 -3.74 -18.38
N PRO A 41 -1.30 -2.42 -18.33
CA PRO A 41 -0.23 -1.42 -18.33
C PRO A 41 0.47 -1.29 -16.97
N VAL A 42 -0.12 -1.87 -15.93
CA VAL A 42 0.35 -1.82 -14.54
C VAL A 42 0.50 -3.25 -14.03
N ALA A 43 1.46 -3.48 -13.13
CA ALA A 43 1.63 -4.75 -12.45
C ALA A 43 0.59 -4.90 -11.33
N THR A 44 0.49 -3.88 -10.46
CA THR A 44 -0.49 -3.86 -9.37
C THR A 44 -1.05 -2.46 -9.17
N ALA A 45 -2.37 -2.34 -9.21
CA ALA A 45 -3.10 -1.15 -8.79
C ALA A 45 -4.11 -1.53 -7.71
N TYR A 46 -4.08 -0.85 -6.57
CA TYR A 46 -5.04 -1.07 -5.48
C TYR A 46 -5.29 0.23 -4.71
N TYR A 47 -6.43 0.28 -4.04
CA TYR A 47 -6.75 1.35 -3.09
C TYR A 47 -6.77 0.79 -1.67
N LYS A 48 -6.36 1.62 -0.70
CA LYS A 48 -6.41 1.33 0.73
C LYS A 48 -7.21 2.42 1.41
N PRO A 49 -8.35 2.11 2.07
CA PRO A 49 -9.06 3.10 2.86
C PRO A 49 -8.20 3.52 4.05
N ALA A 50 -8.16 4.82 4.34
CA ALA A 50 -7.46 5.35 5.49
C ALA A 50 -8.03 4.75 6.78
N LYS A 51 -7.14 4.47 7.73
CA LYS A 51 -7.52 3.88 9.03
C LYS A 51 -7.69 4.99 10.04
N LYS A 52 -8.80 4.96 10.77
CA LYS A 52 -9.05 5.79 11.94
C LYS A 52 -9.01 4.90 13.17
N VAL A 53 -7.91 4.97 13.91
CA VAL A 53 -7.76 4.25 15.18
C VAL A 53 -8.24 5.19 16.29
N LYS A 54 -9.14 4.69 17.13
CA LYS A 54 -9.68 5.40 18.29
C LYS A 54 -9.37 4.61 19.56
N ILE A 55 -8.89 5.30 20.57
CA ILE A 55 -8.72 4.76 21.92
C ILE A 55 -9.92 5.20 22.75
N ARG A 56 -10.54 4.27 23.48
CA ARG A 56 -11.68 4.53 24.37
C ARG A 56 -11.17 4.72 25.80
N GLY A 57 -11.20 5.96 26.27
CA GLY A 57 -10.74 6.31 27.61
C GLY A 57 -9.22 6.23 27.77
N ILE A 58 -8.76 6.28 29.02
CA ILE A 58 -7.35 6.18 29.39
C ILE A 58 -6.98 4.70 29.52
N ILE A 59 -5.95 4.25 28.81
CA ILE A 59 -5.43 2.89 28.95
C ILE A 59 -4.42 2.89 30.11
N PRO A 60 -4.67 2.13 31.18
CA PRO A 60 -3.72 2.04 32.29
C PRO A 60 -2.48 1.23 31.91
N GLU A 61 -1.37 1.49 32.59
CA GLU A 61 -0.22 0.58 32.58
C GLU A 61 -0.60 -0.76 33.27
N PRO A 62 -0.05 -1.92 32.84
CA PRO A 62 0.99 -2.12 31.82
C PRO A 62 0.47 -2.26 30.38
N TYR A 63 -0.84 -2.09 30.16
CA TYR A 63 -1.45 -2.34 28.85
C TYR A 63 -1.01 -1.34 27.78
N ALA A 64 -0.78 -0.09 28.15
CA ALA A 64 -0.26 0.93 27.23
C ALA A 64 1.09 0.49 26.63
N THR A 65 2.03 0.08 27.49
CA THR A 65 3.33 -0.47 27.04
C THR A 65 3.15 -1.71 26.17
N LYS A 66 2.24 -2.62 26.55
CA LYS A 66 1.94 -3.83 25.76
C LYS A 66 1.45 -3.49 24.34
N PHE A 67 0.51 -2.55 24.18
CA PHE A 67 0.00 -2.18 22.85
C PHE A 67 1.05 -1.51 21.97
N LYS A 68 1.93 -0.70 22.56
CA LYS A 68 3.06 -0.12 21.83
C LYS A 68 3.99 -1.20 21.30
N THR A 69 4.30 -2.22 22.09
CA THR A 69 5.19 -3.33 21.69
C THR A 69 4.54 -4.34 20.73
N GLU A 70 3.25 -4.64 20.88
CA GLU A 70 2.55 -5.62 20.02
C GLU A 70 2.25 -5.10 18.61
N CYS A 71 2.16 -3.78 18.44
CA CYS A 71 1.88 -3.18 17.15
C CYS A 71 3.08 -3.33 16.20
N PRO A 72 2.96 -4.06 15.08
CA PRO A 72 4.11 -4.29 14.17
C PRO A 72 4.58 -3.03 13.46
N THR A 73 3.72 -2.01 13.37
CA THR A 73 3.97 -0.81 12.57
C THR A 73 4.08 0.47 13.40
N ASN A 74 4.22 0.33 14.73
CA ASN A 74 4.43 1.44 15.67
C ASN A 74 3.40 2.57 15.46
N VAL A 75 2.11 2.19 15.44
CA VAL A 75 0.96 3.11 15.30
C VAL A 75 0.76 3.95 16.55
N PHE A 76 1.01 3.35 17.72
CA PHE A 76 0.82 3.96 19.02
C PHE A 76 2.12 4.55 19.56
N ASP A 77 2.00 5.63 20.32
CA ASP A 77 3.06 6.17 21.14
C ASP A 77 2.59 6.35 22.59
N ILE A 78 3.51 6.58 23.51
CA ILE A 78 3.18 6.90 24.90
C ILE A 78 3.66 8.32 25.14
N GLU A 79 2.70 9.21 25.37
CA GLU A 79 2.94 10.62 25.61
C GLU A 79 2.50 10.97 27.03
N ASP A 80 3.17 11.96 27.63
CA ASP A 80 2.79 12.52 28.92
C ASP A 80 1.92 13.74 28.66
N ILE A 81 0.64 13.63 28.98
CA ILE A 81 -0.35 14.69 28.80
C ILE A 81 -0.89 14.99 30.20
N GLU A 82 -0.66 16.21 30.68
CA GLU A 82 -1.11 16.68 32.01
C GLU A 82 -0.56 15.85 33.18
N GLY A 83 0.65 15.28 33.05
CA GLY A 83 1.28 14.45 34.09
C GLY A 83 0.79 13.00 34.11
N ILE A 84 -0.06 12.62 33.15
CA ILE A 84 -0.56 11.26 32.97
C ILE A 84 0.06 10.68 31.71
N ARG A 85 0.88 9.64 31.90
CA ARG A 85 1.43 8.83 30.79
C ARG A 85 0.30 8.03 30.15
N GLN A 86 -0.06 8.39 28.92
CA GLN A 86 -1.16 7.75 28.19
C GLN A 86 -0.77 7.33 26.78
N LEU A 87 -1.44 6.30 26.28
CA LEU A 87 -1.27 5.81 24.92
C LEU A 87 -1.95 6.76 23.94
N THR A 88 -1.21 7.25 22.95
CA THR A 88 -1.74 8.13 21.88
C THR A 88 -1.57 7.49 20.50
N VAL A 89 -2.41 7.90 19.56
CA VAL A 89 -2.37 7.40 18.17
C VAL A 89 -1.52 8.35 17.33
N ALA A 90 -0.22 8.09 17.25
CA ALA A 90 0.70 8.91 16.47
C ALA A 90 0.59 8.68 14.95
N ARG A 91 0.38 7.43 14.50
CA ARG A 91 0.53 7.05 13.08
C ARG A 91 -0.56 6.12 12.57
N SER A 92 -1.81 6.60 12.58
CA SER A 92 -2.98 5.84 12.14
C SER A 92 -2.87 5.26 10.71
N ALA A 93 -2.30 6.01 9.77
CA ALA A 93 -2.13 5.59 8.37
C ALA A 93 -1.25 4.33 8.19
N LYS A 94 -0.30 4.09 9.10
CA LYS A 94 0.58 2.91 9.10
C LYS A 94 -0.10 1.65 9.64
N CYS A 95 -1.34 1.74 10.12
CA CYS A 95 -2.07 0.57 10.58
C CYS A 95 -2.33 -0.40 9.42
N ILE A 96 -1.93 -1.66 9.61
CA ILE A 96 -2.16 -2.77 8.67
C ILE A 96 -3.40 -3.59 9.04
N ASN A 97 -4.15 -3.16 10.05
CA ASN A 97 -5.29 -3.90 10.62
C ASN A 97 -4.94 -5.33 11.03
N CYS A 98 -3.85 -5.50 11.80
CA CYS A 98 -3.38 -6.81 12.28
C CYS A 98 -4.25 -7.44 13.39
N GLY A 99 -5.24 -6.71 13.93
CA GLY A 99 -6.14 -7.19 14.98
C GLY A 99 -5.56 -7.31 16.40
N ARG A 100 -4.23 -7.27 16.59
CA ARG A 100 -3.61 -7.50 17.91
C ARG A 100 -4.06 -6.52 19.00
N CYS A 101 -4.20 -5.24 18.66
CA CYS A 101 -4.69 -4.21 19.60
C CYS A 101 -6.19 -4.28 19.88
N CYS A 102 -6.97 -5.05 19.12
CA CYS A 102 -8.42 -5.17 19.27
C CYS A 102 -8.84 -6.31 20.21
N SER A 103 -7.89 -7.02 20.83
CA SER A 103 -8.15 -8.12 21.77
C SER A 103 -8.87 -7.66 23.05
N VAL A 104 -8.91 -6.34 23.28
CA VAL A 104 -9.57 -5.70 24.42
C VAL A 104 -10.45 -4.56 23.92
N ASP A 105 -11.51 -4.25 24.65
CA ASP A 105 -12.51 -3.23 24.28
C ASP A 105 -12.00 -1.78 24.29
N PHE A 106 -10.71 -1.55 24.57
CA PHE A 106 -10.12 -0.22 24.65
C PHE A 106 -9.79 0.41 23.28
N VAL A 107 -9.56 -0.38 22.23
CA VAL A 107 -9.13 0.15 20.93
C VAL A 107 -10.10 -0.25 19.83
N THR A 108 -10.55 0.73 19.06
CA THR A 108 -11.38 0.51 17.87
C THR A 108 -10.65 0.99 16.62
N VAL A 109 -10.50 0.10 15.65
CA VAL A 109 -9.97 0.44 14.31
C VAL A 109 -11.15 0.53 13.34
N ALA A 110 -11.37 1.73 12.80
CA ALA A 110 -12.38 1.98 11.78
C ALA A 110 -11.73 2.35 10.43
N HIS A 111 -12.46 2.18 9.34
CA HIS A 111 -12.07 2.66 8.02
C HIS A 111 -12.80 3.96 7.73
N THR A 112 -12.08 4.95 7.19
CA THR A 112 -12.70 6.16 6.66
C THR A 112 -12.89 5.97 5.16
N PHE A 113 -14.13 6.10 4.68
CA PHE A 113 -14.44 5.95 3.25
C PHE A 113 -14.13 7.21 2.43
N TYR A 114 -14.04 8.38 3.07
CA TYR A 114 -13.81 9.68 2.44
C TYR A 114 -12.33 10.08 2.30
N CYS A 115 -11.41 9.22 2.73
CA CYS A 115 -9.98 9.44 2.57
C CYS A 115 -9.32 8.11 2.22
N SER A 116 -8.75 8.03 1.03
CA SER A 116 -8.14 6.82 0.51
C SER A 116 -6.75 7.08 -0.06
N TYR A 117 -5.93 6.04 0.02
CA TYR A 117 -4.61 6.01 -0.59
C TYR A 117 -4.68 5.05 -1.78
N TYR A 118 -4.16 5.48 -2.92
CA TYR A 118 -4.02 4.64 -4.10
C TYR A 118 -2.57 4.26 -4.27
N SER A 119 -2.32 3.04 -4.71
CA SER A 119 -0.99 2.62 -5.11
C SER A 119 -1.02 2.07 -6.52
N VAL A 120 -0.13 2.57 -7.37
CA VAL A 120 0.11 2.06 -8.72
C VAL A 120 1.59 1.76 -8.85
N ASP A 121 1.92 0.48 -9.03
CA ASP A 121 3.31 -0.02 -9.14
C ASP A 121 4.22 0.46 -8.00
N GLY A 122 3.68 0.51 -6.78
CA GLY A 122 4.38 0.91 -5.57
C GLY A 122 4.46 2.43 -5.33
N LYS A 123 3.99 3.27 -6.26
CA LYS A 123 3.86 4.71 -6.05
C LYS A 123 2.56 4.99 -5.31
N PHE A 124 2.63 5.74 -4.20
CA PHE A 124 1.47 6.10 -3.39
C PHE A 124 0.93 7.47 -3.78
N PHE A 125 -0.38 7.58 -3.84
CA PHE A 125 -1.13 8.80 -4.12
C PHE A 125 -2.22 8.96 -3.06
N SER A 126 -2.46 10.19 -2.62
CA SER A 126 -3.60 10.56 -1.79
C SER A 126 -4.68 11.27 -2.62
N ASP A 127 -5.91 11.37 -2.10
CA ASP A 127 -6.99 12.07 -2.81
C ASP A 127 -6.61 13.52 -3.20
N GLY A 128 -5.77 14.20 -2.40
CA GLY A 128 -5.28 15.55 -2.70
C GLY A 128 -4.33 15.63 -3.91
N ASP A 129 -3.62 14.54 -4.23
CA ASP A 129 -2.66 14.50 -5.34
C ASP A 129 -3.35 14.34 -6.71
N ILE A 130 -4.60 13.86 -6.73
CA ILE A 130 -5.38 13.61 -7.95
C ILE A 130 -6.02 14.92 -8.46
N GLN A 131 -6.38 15.83 -7.56
CA GLN A 131 -7.05 17.09 -7.90
C GLN A 131 -6.20 17.97 -8.84
N GLY A 132 -4.87 18.02 -8.62
CA GLY A 132 -3.96 18.88 -9.37
C GLY A 132 -3.62 18.43 -10.81
N ARG A 133 -4.13 17.27 -11.27
CA ARG A 133 -3.84 16.75 -12.62
C ARG A 133 -5.00 16.80 -13.60
N ARG A 134 -6.21 17.16 -13.14
CA ARG A 134 -7.38 17.30 -14.02
C ARG A 134 -7.37 18.60 -14.82
N GLU A 135 -6.67 19.63 -14.37
CA GLU A 135 -6.63 20.96 -15.03
C GLU A 135 -5.64 21.06 -16.21
N SER A 136 -5.03 19.95 -16.65
CA SER A 136 -4.04 19.95 -17.75
C SER A 136 -4.41 19.04 -18.93
N LEU A 137 -5.66 18.56 -18.96
CA LEU A 137 -6.20 17.71 -20.03
C LEU A 137 -7.44 18.31 -20.72
N GLU A 138 -7.68 19.61 -20.57
CA GLU A 138 -8.55 20.40 -21.44
C GLU A 138 -7.71 21.27 -22.39
#